data_AF-A0A091RNN2-F1
#
_entry.id   AF-A0A091RNN2-F1
#
_cell.length_a   1.000
_cell.length_b   1.000
_cell.length_c   1.000
_cell.angle_alpha   90.00
_cell.angle_beta   90.00
_cell.angle_gamma   90.00
#
_symmetry.space_group_name_H-M   'P 1'
#
loop_
_entity.id
_entity.type
_entity.pdbx_description
1 polymer ?
#
loop_
_entity_poly.entity_id
_entity_poly.type
_entity_poly.pdbx_seq_one_letter_code
_entity_poly.pdbx_strand_id
1 'polypeptide(L)'
;QTDCFNYVRFLQSYNSSHLYACGTYAFQPKCTYIELSGFTLDQVAFEDGKGKCPYDPTKGHTGLIVDGELYSATFNNFLGTEPVILRNLGPHYSMKTEYLTSWLNGRAGETRASATGDDDKVYFFFSERAVEYDCYAEQVVARVARVCKGDVGGARTLQKKWTTFLKARLVCSAPEQQLHFNRLQAVFTLPGDEGDVDVSAICRYHILEVKKAFDGPYKEYREQAQKWGRYSDEVPSPRPGA
;
A
#
# COMPACT_ATOMS: atom_id res chain seq x y z
N GLN A 1 -28.88 -11.09 3.85
CA GLN A 1 -28.63 -10.31 5.07
C GLN A 1 -27.40 -10.89 5.75
N THR A 2 -26.21 -10.58 5.22
CA THR A 2 -24.93 -11.17 5.66
C THR A 2 -23.92 -10.12 6.11
N ASP A 3 -24.13 -8.83 5.84
CA ASP A 3 -22.98 -7.91 5.84
C ASP A 3 -22.74 -7.24 7.21
N CYS A 4 -23.68 -7.36 8.15
CA CYS A 4 -23.58 -6.79 9.50
C CYS A 4 -22.86 -7.70 10.50
N PHE A 5 -21.91 -8.52 10.05
CA PHE A 5 -21.02 -9.29 10.92
C PHE A 5 -19.66 -8.61 11.08
N ASN A 6 -18.89 -9.08 12.07
CA ASN A 6 -17.48 -8.74 12.18
C ASN A 6 -16.64 -9.71 11.34
N TYR A 7 -16.14 -9.25 10.21
CA TYR A 7 -15.20 -10.00 9.38
C TYR A 7 -13.78 -9.59 9.76
N VAL A 8 -12.97 -10.52 10.27
CA VAL A 8 -11.55 -10.27 10.56
C VAL A 8 -10.82 -10.09 9.22
N ARG A 9 -10.16 -8.93 9.04
CA ARG A 9 -9.46 -8.56 7.79
C ARG A 9 -7.96 -8.38 7.96
N PHE A 10 -7.49 -8.23 9.19
CA PHE A 10 -6.09 -8.14 9.54
C PHE A 10 -5.81 -9.00 10.78
N LEU A 11 -4.76 -9.81 10.71
CA LEU A 11 -4.24 -10.58 11.84
C LEU A 11 -2.75 -10.79 11.63
N GLN A 12 -1.93 -10.27 12.53
CA GLN A 12 -0.47 -10.44 12.48
C GLN A 12 0.12 -10.43 13.90
N SER A 13 1.25 -11.11 14.11
CA SER A 13 2.03 -10.95 15.34
C SER A 13 2.45 -9.49 15.51
N TYR A 14 2.16 -8.93 16.68
CA TYR A 14 2.61 -7.61 17.08
C TYR A 14 3.94 -7.69 17.82
N ASN A 15 4.02 -8.63 18.76
CA ASN A 15 5.23 -8.97 19.51
C ASN A 15 5.21 -10.46 19.89
N SER A 16 6.13 -10.89 20.75
CA SER A 16 6.26 -12.29 21.17
C SER A 16 5.10 -12.82 22.01
N SER A 17 4.26 -11.95 22.58
CA SER A 17 3.14 -12.34 23.45
C SER A 17 1.76 -11.99 22.87
N HIS A 18 1.67 -11.13 21.86
CA HIS A 18 0.40 -10.64 21.33
C HIS A 18 0.32 -10.69 19.81
N LEU A 19 -0.85 -11.04 19.30
CA LEU A 19 -1.30 -10.72 17.95
C LEU A 19 -2.01 -9.37 17.95
N TYR A 20 -1.98 -8.66 16.83
CA TYR A 20 -2.86 -7.54 16.54
C TYR A 20 -3.90 -7.98 15.51
N ALA A 21 -5.18 -7.74 15.81
CA ALA A 21 -6.30 -8.12 14.97
C ALA A 21 -7.18 -6.91 14.67
N CYS A 22 -7.68 -6.82 13.44
CA CYS A 22 -8.71 -5.86 13.07
C CYS A 22 -9.82 -6.52 12.25
N GLY A 23 -11.05 -6.07 12.45
CA GLY A 23 -12.21 -6.53 11.70
C GLY A 23 -13.19 -5.42 11.36
N THR A 24 -14.08 -5.69 10.41
CA THR A 24 -15.08 -4.74 9.89
C THR A 24 -16.08 -4.30 10.96
N TYR A 25 -16.32 -5.16 11.97
CA TYR A 25 -17.22 -4.94 13.09
C TYR A 25 -18.54 -4.27 12.66
N ALA A 26 -19.26 -4.92 11.75
CA ALA A 26 -20.52 -4.44 11.17
C ALA A 26 -20.42 -3.01 10.58
N PHE A 27 -19.45 -2.79 9.69
CA PHE A 27 -19.14 -1.49 9.10
C PHE A 27 -18.76 -0.40 10.13
N GLN A 28 -18.18 -0.78 11.25
CA GLN A 28 -17.56 0.15 12.19
C GLN A 28 -16.21 -0.41 12.67
N PRO A 29 -15.17 -0.40 11.82
CA PRO A 29 -13.96 -1.18 12.03
C PRO A 29 -13.34 -1.00 13.40
N LYS A 30 -12.96 -2.12 14.03
CA LYS A 30 -12.29 -2.16 15.34
C LYS A 30 -11.03 -2.99 15.28
N CYS A 31 -10.07 -2.64 16.12
CA CYS A 31 -8.84 -3.40 16.32
C CYS A 31 -8.63 -3.73 17.80
N THR A 32 -7.89 -4.80 18.08
CA THR A 32 -7.52 -5.22 19.43
C THR A 32 -6.25 -6.06 19.42
N TYR A 33 -5.70 -6.30 20.61
CA TYR A 33 -4.62 -7.25 20.84
C TYR A 33 -5.20 -8.58 21.34
N ILE A 34 -4.63 -9.69 20.88
CA ILE A 34 -4.96 -11.04 21.33
C ILE A 34 -3.73 -11.61 22.00
N GLU A 35 -3.82 -11.94 23.28
CA GLU A 35 -2.75 -12.60 24.03
C GLU A 35 -2.56 -14.04 23.53
N LEU A 36 -1.32 -14.42 23.22
CA LEU A 36 -0.99 -15.72 22.65
C LEU A 36 -1.09 -16.89 23.64
N SER A 37 -0.83 -16.64 24.93
CA SER A 37 -0.77 -17.69 25.96
C SER A 37 -2.11 -18.38 26.16
N GLY A 38 -3.20 -17.61 26.22
CA GLY A 38 -4.58 -18.06 26.43
C GLY A 38 -5.50 -17.85 25.23
N PHE A 39 -5.01 -17.23 24.15
CA PHE A 39 -5.82 -16.80 23.01
C PHE A 39 -7.02 -15.92 23.42
N THR A 40 -6.77 -15.03 24.36
CA THR A 40 -7.75 -14.14 24.99
C THR A 40 -7.61 -12.72 24.47
N LEU A 41 -8.72 -12.00 24.37
CA LEU A 41 -8.76 -10.58 24.03
C LEU A 41 -9.54 -9.81 25.08
N ASP A 42 -9.13 -8.57 25.36
CA ASP A 42 -9.90 -7.65 26.20
C ASP A 42 -11.06 -7.07 25.39
N GLN A 43 -12.29 -7.44 25.77
CA GLN A 43 -13.52 -7.04 25.09
C GLN A 43 -13.89 -5.56 25.30
N VAL A 44 -13.25 -4.88 26.26
CA VAL A 44 -13.53 -3.48 26.61
C VAL A 44 -12.51 -2.53 25.97
N ALA A 45 -11.35 -3.04 25.56
CA ALA A 45 -10.23 -2.26 25.04
C ALA A 45 -10.13 -2.22 23.50
N PHE A 46 -11.27 -2.11 22.79
CA PHE A 46 -11.25 -1.99 21.33
C PHE A 46 -10.76 -0.61 20.86
N GLU A 47 -9.72 -0.61 20.02
CA GLU A 47 -9.25 0.57 19.33
C GLU A 47 -10.10 0.88 18.09
N ASP A 48 -10.10 2.15 17.69
CA ASP A 48 -10.65 2.55 16.39
C ASP A 48 -9.85 1.92 15.24
N GLY A 49 -10.58 1.30 14.31
CA GLY A 49 -10.03 0.59 13.14
C GLY A 49 -10.04 1.41 11.85
N LYS A 50 -10.45 2.69 11.90
CA LYS A 50 -10.53 3.56 10.72
C LYS A 50 -9.18 3.65 10.02
N GLY A 51 -9.16 3.32 8.72
CA GLY A 51 -7.94 3.30 7.92
C GLY A 51 -6.94 2.17 8.25
N LYS A 52 -7.18 1.40 9.32
CA LYS A 52 -6.45 0.14 9.65
C LYS A 52 -7.13 -1.06 9.00
N CYS A 53 -8.46 -1.04 8.92
CA CYS A 53 -9.30 -2.11 8.41
C CYS A 53 -10.46 -1.53 7.58
N PRO A 54 -10.93 -2.19 6.51
CA PRO A 54 -12.07 -1.68 5.72
C PRO A 54 -13.37 -1.75 6.51
N TYR A 55 -14.29 -0.85 6.17
CA TYR A 55 -15.68 -0.85 6.64
C TYR A 55 -16.47 -2.02 6.04
N ASP A 56 -16.39 -2.16 4.72
CA ASP A 56 -17.08 -3.17 3.93
C ASP A 56 -16.15 -4.38 3.69
N PRO A 57 -16.57 -5.62 4.01
CA PRO A 57 -15.76 -6.82 3.84
C PRO A 57 -15.37 -7.13 2.38
N THR A 58 -16.06 -6.55 1.40
CA THR A 58 -15.77 -6.71 -0.02
C THR A 58 -14.68 -5.77 -0.53
N LYS A 59 -14.31 -4.75 0.25
CA LYS A 59 -13.29 -3.77 -0.13
C LYS A 59 -11.88 -4.31 0.06
N GLY A 60 -11.00 -3.91 -0.86
CA GLY A 60 -9.58 -4.25 -0.84
C GLY A 60 -8.88 -3.68 0.38
N HIS A 61 -8.01 -4.49 0.98
CA HIS A 61 -7.25 -4.16 2.18
C HIS A 61 -5.91 -4.87 2.17
N THR A 62 -4.88 -4.20 2.66
CA THR A 62 -3.64 -4.85 3.05
C THR A 62 -3.01 -4.13 4.23
N GLY A 63 -2.20 -4.84 5.00
CA GLY A 63 -1.45 -4.26 6.09
C GLY A 63 -0.20 -5.07 6.42
N LEU A 64 0.73 -4.43 7.12
CA LEU A 64 1.95 -5.03 7.62
C LEU A 64 2.37 -4.31 8.90
N ILE A 65 2.68 -5.07 9.95
CA ILE A 65 3.37 -4.58 11.15
C ILE A 65 4.88 -4.75 10.97
N VAL A 66 5.61 -3.66 11.13
CA VAL A 66 7.06 -3.57 11.10
C VAL A 66 7.50 -2.63 12.21
N ASP A 67 8.50 -3.03 13.00
CA ASP A 67 9.08 -2.18 14.06
C ASP A 67 8.03 -1.62 15.04
N GLY A 68 6.96 -2.39 15.29
CA GLY A 68 5.84 -2.00 16.17
C GLY A 68 4.84 -1.01 15.55
N GLU A 69 5.01 -0.63 14.29
CA GLU A 69 4.13 0.26 13.55
C GLU A 69 3.31 -0.51 12.50
N LEU A 70 2.01 -0.22 12.40
CA LEU A 70 1.12 -0.79 11.40
C LEU A 70 1.07 0.11 10.16
N TYR A 71 1.51 -0.42 9.03
CA TYR A 71 1.37 0.16 7.71
C TYR A 71 0.19 -0.50 7.00
N SER A 72 -0.89 0.24 6.76
CA SER A 72 -2.12 -0.27 6.15
C SER A 72 -2.50 0.49 4.88
N ALA A 73 -3.18 -0.19 3.96
CA ALA A 73 -3.80 0.41 2.80
C ALA A 73 -5.23 -0.11 2.65
N THR A 74 -6.20 0.81 2.73
CA THR A 74 -7.65 0.52 2.74
C THR A 74 -8.42 1.82 2.48
N PHE A 75 -9.69 1.89 2.88
CA PHE A 75 -10.54 3.07 2.75
C PHE A 75 -10.75 3.77 4.10
N ASN A 76 -10.71 5.09 4.09
CA ASN A 76 -10.83 5.96 5.26
C ASN A 76 -12.28 6.34 5.60
N ASN A 77 -13.24 5.98 4.75
CA ASN A 77 -14.65 6.33 4.94
C ASN A 77 -15.57 5.13 4.71
N PHE A 78 -16.79 5.23 5.26
CA PHE A 78 -17.81 4.18 5.18
C PHE A 78 -18.17 3.82 3.74
N LEU A 79 -18.24 4.80 2.84
CA LEU A 79 -18.62 4.59 1.44
C LEU A 79 -17.56 3.83 0.61
N GLY A 80 -16.34 3.68 1.12
CA GLY A 80 -15.24 3.06 0.38
C GLY A 80 -14.84 3.87 -0.85
N THR A 81 -14.84 5.20 -0.73
CA THR A 81 -14.49 6.16 -1.80
C THR A 81 -13.21 6.95 -1.50
N GLU A 82 -12.72 6.91 -0.26
CA GLU A 82 -11.49 7.58 0.15
C GLU A 82 -10.38 6.55 0.42
N PRO A 83 -9.65 6.08 -0.60
CA PRO A 83 -8.52 5.19 -0.37
C PRO A 83 -7.38 5.92 0.34
N VAL A 84 -6.68 5.20 1.22
CA VAL A 84 -5.62 5.73 2.06
C VAL A 84 -4.51 4.69 2.24
N ILE A 85 -3.26 5.16 2.24
CA ILE A 85 -2.13 4.41 2.82
C ILE A 85 -1.74 5.13 4.11
N LEU A 86 -1.77 4.40 5.22
CA LEU A 86 -1.73 4.93 6.57
C LEU A 86 -0.68 4.18 7.39
N ARG A 87 0.09 4.89 8.21
CA ARG A 87 0.85 4.32 9.32
C ARG A 87 0.19 4.71 10.62
N ASN A 88 -0.02 3.74 11.49
CA ASN A 88 -0.50 3.88 12.86
C ASN A 88 0.36 3.04 13.80
N LEU A 89 -0.01 3.05 15.09
CA LEU A 89 0.73 2.39 16.16
C LEU A 89 2.14 2.98 16.30
N GLY A 90 2.88 2.47 17.27
CA GLY A 90 4.22 2.94 17.58
C GLY A 90 4.26 4.34 18.23
N PRO A 91 5.47 4.91 18.36
CA PRO A 91 5.70 6.14 19.10
C PRO A 91 5.37 7.41 18.31
N HIS A 92 5.26 7.31 16.98
CA HIS A 92 5.00 8.44 16.10
C HIS A 92 3.50 8.70 15.92
N TYR A 93 3.16 9.92 15.54
CA TYR A 93 1.80 10.23 15.11
C TYR A 93 1.45 9.49 13.81
N SER A 94 0.15 9.23 13.63
CA SER A 94 -0.35 8.60 12.41
C SER A 94 -0.03 9.43 11.17
N MET A 95 0.44 8.75 10.12
CA MET A 95 0.86 9.32 8.85
C MET A 95 0.00 8.80 7.72
N LYS A 96 -0.48 9.65 6.83
CA LYS A 96 -1.34 9.22 5.71
C LYS A 96 -0.96 9.81 4.36
N THR A 97 -1.38 9.18 3.29
CA THR A 97 -1.30 9.76 1.95
C THR A 97 -2.17 11.01 1.82
N GLU A 98 -1.75 11.92 0.95
CA GLU A 98 -2.70 12.86 0.34
C GLU A 98 -3.67 12.12 -0.58
N TYR A 99 -4.74 12.80 -1.00
CA TYR A 99 -5.85 12.23 -1.76
C TYR A 99 -5.37 11.24 -2.84
N LEU A 100 -5.75 9.97 -2.70
CA LEU A 100 -5.50 8.94 -3.70
C LEU A 100 -6.74 8.84 -4.60
N THR A 101 -6.56 8.94 -5.92
CA THR A 101 -7.67 8.98 -6.88
C THR A 101 -8.40 7.63 -7.00
N SER A 102 -7.73 6.52 -6.72
CA SER A 102 -8.34 5.19 -6.70
C SER A 102 -7.44 4.13 -6.05
N TRP A 103 -8.07 3.08 -5.54
CA TRP A 103 -7.44 1.85 -5.05
C TRP A 103 -8.38 0.70 -5.33
N LEU A 104 -7.86 -0.42 -5.84
CA LEU A 104 -8.68 -1.59 -6.16
C LEU A 104 -8.37 -2.75 -5.23
N ASN A 105 -7.10 -3.16 -5.12
CA ASN A 105 -6.61 -4.22 -4.24
C ASN A 105 -5.09 -4.14 -4.17
N GLY A 106 -4.49 -4.68 -3.10
CA GLY A 106 -3.04 -4.68 -2.97
C GLY A 106 -2.45 -5.58 -1.88
N ARG A 107 -1.13 -5.57 -1.79
CA ARG A 107 -0.31 -6.22 -0.75
C ARG A 107 0.76 -5.25 -0.24
N ALA A 108 0.96 -5.20 1.07
CA ALA A 108 2.09 -4.53 1.70
C ALA A 108 3.22 -5.53 1.97
N GLY A 109 4.47 -5.07 1.82
CA GLY A 109 5.66 -5.88 2.08
C GLY A 109 6.84 -4.99 2.49
N GLU A 110 7.74 -5.57 3.26
CA GLU A 110 9.02 -4.96 3.64
C GLU A 110 10.16 -5.74 2.97
N THR A 111 11.17 -5.05 2.50
CA THR A 111 12.46 -5.64 2.12
C THR A 111 13.26 -5.89 3.40
N ARG A 112 13.50 -7.16 3.73
CA ARG A 112 14.35 -7.56 4.85
C ARG A 112 15.70 -8.03 4.32
N ALA A 113 16.78 -7.55 4.94
CA ALA A 113 18.16 -7.94 4.65
C ALA A 113 18.59 -7.65 3.20
N SER A 114 18.19 -6.50 2.66
CA SER A 114 18.71 -6.01 1.40
C SER A 114 20.15 -5.58 1.60
N ALA A 115 21.10 -6.30 1.00
CA ALA A 115 22.51 -5.92 0.91
C ALA A 115 22.75 -4.54 0.26
N THR A 116 21.69 -3.86 -0.21
CA THR A 116 21.71 -2.59 -0.92
C THR A 116 21.07 -1.43 -0.16
N GLY A 117 20.88 -1.55 1.16
CA GLY A 117 20.41 -0.45 2.02
C GLY A 117 18.96 -0.01 1.76
N ASP A 118 18.07 -0.97 1.48
CA ASP A 118 16.63 -0.71 1.29
C ASP A 118 15.77 -1.01 2.52
N ASP A 119 16.43 -1.41 3.62
CA ASP A 119 15.79 -2.00 4.79
C ASP A 119 15.01 -0.97 5.61
N ASP A 120 14.99 0.28 5.17
CA ASP A 120 14.30 1.43 5.76
C ASP A 120 13.00 1.79 5.01
N LYS A 121 12.52 0.97 4.06
CA LYS A 121 11.33 1.27 3.23
C LYS A 121 10.25 0.19 3.30
N VAL A 122 9.00 0.63 3.24
CA VAL A 122 7.82 -0.22 3.12
C VAL A 122 7.22 -0.07 1.73
N TYR A 123 6.95 -1.19 1.09
CA TYR A 123 6.42 -1.26 -0.27
C TYR A 123 4.94 -1.66 -0.28
N PHE A 124 4.15 -0.99 -1.10
CA PHE A 124 2.74 -1.29 -1.36
C PHE A 124 2.55 -1.63 -2.82
N PHE A 125 2.03 -2.81 -3.11
CA PHE A 125 1.70 -3.25 -4.46
C PHE A 125 0.21 -3.20 -4.64
N PHE A 126 -0.30 -2.57 -5.69
CA PHE A 126 -1.74 -2.42 -5.86
C PHE A 126 -2.17 -2.18 -7.29
N SER A 127 -3.46 -2.35 -7.55
CA SER A 127 -4.10 -1.87 -8.78
C SER A 127 -4.83 -0.55 -8.54
N GLU A 128 -4.72 0.38 -9.48
CA GLU A 128 -5.48 1.64 -9.47
C GLU A 128 -5.95 1.99 -10.88
N ARG A 129 -6.92 2.89 -11.00
CA ARG A 129 -7.27 3.56 -12.25
C ARG A 129 -6.15 4.52 -12.60
N ALA A 130 -5.57 4.35 -13.78
CA ALA A 130 -4.52 5.20 -14.31
C ALA A 130 -5.11 6.55 -14.73
N VAL A 131 -4.61 7.62 -14.13
CA VAL A 131 -4.96 9.00 -14.49
C VAL A 131 -4.08 9.54 -15.62
N GLU A 132 -3.03 8.80 -15.98
CA GLU A 132 -2.06 9.23 -16.98
C GLU A 132 -2.40 8.89 -18.43
N TYR A 133 -3.42 8.06 -18.66
CA TYR A 133 -3.88 7.70 -19.99
C TYR A 133 -5.14 8.48 -20.30
N ASP A 134 -5.07 9.29 -21.34
CA ASP A 134 -6.24 9.90 -21.95
C ASP A 134 -6.89 8.86 -22.89
N CYS A 135 -7.57 7.88 -22.28
CA CYS A 135 -8.26 6.81 -22.98
C CYS A 135 -9.77 6.93 -22.76
N TYR A 136 -10.55 6.66 -23.80
CA TYR A 136 -12.01 6.62 -23.73
C TYR A 136 -12.55 5.58 -22.71
N ALA A 137 -11.75 4.57 -22.37
CA ALA A 137 -12.07 3.57 -21.37
C ALA A 137 -11.16 3.73 -20.14
N GLU A 138 -11.73 3.60 -18.95
CA GLU A 138 -10.98 3.60 -17.70
C GLU A 138 -9.95 2.47 -17.70
N GLN A 139 -8.66 2.84 -17.70
CA GLN A 139 -7.58 1.87 -17.69
C GLN A 139 -7.14 1.59 -16.25
N VAL A 140 -7.27 0.35 -15.79
CA VAL A 140 -6.64 -0.12 -14.55
C VAL A 140 -5.18 -0.48 -14.84
N VAL A 141 -4.28 -0.15 -13.91
CA VAL A 141 -2.85 -0.52 -13.95
C VAL A 141 -2.34 -1.00 -12.58
N ALA A 142 -1.32 -1.84 -12.60
CA ALA A 142 -0.58 -2.27 -11.44
C ALA A 142 0.51 -1.25 -11.07
N ARG A 143 0.69 -1.03 -9.77
CA ARG A 143 1.65 -0.11 -9.18
C ARG A 143 2.44 -0.79 -8.07
N VAL A 144 3.66 -0.30 -7.90
CA VAL A 144 4.42 -0.40 -6.65
C VAL A 144 4.59 1.02 -6.10
N ALA A 145 4.31 1.21 -4.82
CA ALA A 145 4.63 2.42 -4.09
C ALA A 145 5.59 2.11 -2.94
N ARG A 146 6.31 3.12 -2.48
CA ARG A 146 7.19 3.03 -1.31
C ARG A 146 7.00 4.23 -0.39
N VAL A 147 7.26 4.01 0.90
CA VAL A 147 7.42 5.04 1.94
C VAL A 147 8.62 4.69 2.81
N CYS A 148 9.30 5.68 3.38
CA CYS A 148 10.38 5.45 4.34
C CYS A 148 9.80 5.23 5.74
N LYS A 149 10.34 4.26 6.48
CA LYS A 149 9.93 3.95 7.87
C LYS A 149 10.14 5.14 8.80
N GLY A 150 11.21 5.91 8.58
CA GLY A 150 11.54 7.12 9.34
C GLY A 150 10.80 8.39 8.92
N ASP A 151 9.86 8.33 7.97
CA ASP A 151 9.13 9.52 7.52
C ASP A 151 8.23 10.06 8.66
N VAL A 152 8.44 11.31 9.03
CA VAL A 152 7.67 12.02 10.07
C VAL A 152 6.79 13.12 9.46
N GLY A 153 6.71 13.21 8.14
CA GLY A 153 5.94 14.24 7.45
C GLY A 153 6.59 15.60 7.44
N GLY A 154 5.88 16.56 6.83
CA GLY A 154 6.42 17.90 6.65
C GLY A 154 6.21 18.80 7.87
N ALA A 155 7.12 19.77 8.04
CA ALA A 155 7.10 20.69 9.18
C ALA A 155 5.96 21.72 9.12
N ARG A 156 5.59 22.18 7.91
CA ARG A 156 4.55 23.21 7.69
C ARG A 156 3.49 22.73 6.69
N THR A 157 3.92 22.45 5.46
CA THR A 157 3.14 21.69 4.48
C THR A 157 3.26 20.20 4.79
N LEU A 158 2.30 19.38 4.36
CA LEU A 158 2.32 17.93 4.55
C LEU A 158 2.45 17.46 6.01
N GLN A 159 1.98 18.24 6.98
CA GLN A 159 1.92 17.80 8.37
C GLN A 159 1.07 16.53 8.48
N LYS A 160 1.62 15.51 9.16
CA LYS A 160 1.00 14.18 9.31
C LYS A 160 0.72 13.47 7.96
N LYS A 161 1.44 13.84 6.90
CA LYS A 161 1.31 13.28 5.55
C LYS A 161 2.66 12.83 5.02
N TRP A 162 2.69 11.72 4.28
CA TRP A 162 3.93 11.17 3.74
C TRP A 162 4.69 12.20 2.90
N THR A 163 5.97 12.37 3.19
CA THR A 163 6.91 13.17 2.39
C THR A 163 7.78 12.30 1.47
N THR A 164 7.75 11.00 1.70
CA THR A 164 8.56 10.01 0.98
C THR A 164 7.74 9.09 0.08
N PHE A 165 6.44 9.32 -0.04
CA PHE A 165 5.55 8.50 -0.86
C PHE A 165 5.85 8.68 -2.35
N LEU A 166 6.31 7.62 -2.99
CA LEU A 166 6.46 7.53 -4.45
C LEU A 166 5.75 6.30 -4.98
N LYS A 167 5.25 6.35 -6.22
CA LYS A 167 4.69 5.18 -6.92
C LYS A 167 5.16 5.08 -8.37
N ALA A 168 5.31 3.85 -8.86
CA ALA A 168 5.72 3.53 -10.22
C ALA A 168 4.81 2.45 -10.83
N ARG A 169 4.69 2.42 -12.17
CA ARG A 169 3.93 1.39 -12.89
C ARG A 169 4.69 0.07 -12.88
N LEU A 170 3.98 -1.01 -12.61
CA LEU A 170 4.43 -2.37 -12.90
C LEU A 170 3.89 -2.78 -14.27
N VAL A 171 4.78 -3.19 -15.17
CA VAL A 171 4.42 -3.64 -16.52
C VAL A 171 4.60 -5.15 -16.59
N CYS A 172 3.48 -5.86 -16.76
CA CYS A 172 3.45 -7.28 -17.08
C CYS A 172 2.80 -7.43 -18.46
N SER A 173 3.54 -7.94 -19.44
CA SER A 173 3.07 -8.01 -20.82
C SER A 173 3.72 -9.14 -21.60
N ALA A 174 3.01 -9.63 -22.61
CA ALA A 174 3.52 -10.53 -23.64
C ALA A 174 3.50 -9.77 -24.98
N PRO A 175 4.60 -9.07 -25.35
CA PRO A 175 4.62 -8.18 -26.52
C PRO A 175 4.31 -8.90 -27.83
N GLU A 176 4.80 -10.13 -27.99
CA GLU A 176 4.56 -10.98 -29.16
C GLU A 176 3.07 -11.27 -29.38
N GLN A 177 2.29 -11.30 -28.31
CA GLN A 177 0.84 -11.51 -28.32
C GLN A 177 0.05 -10.21 -28.18
N GLN A 178 0.73 -9.07 -28.08
CA GLN A 178 0.14 -7.74 -27.82
C GLN A 178 -0.73 -7.70 -26.54
N LEU A 179 -0.38 -8.50 -25.53
CA LEU A 179 -1.14 -8.60 -24.28
C LEU A 179 -0.50 -7.80 -23.15
N HIS A 180 -1.33 -7.11 -22.38
CA HIS A 180 -0.96 -6.43 -21.13
C HIS A 180 -1.80 -6.93 -19.96
N PHE A 181 -1.13 -7.41 -18.92
CA PHE A 181 -1.74 -7.91 -17.70
C PHE A 181 -1.71 -6.82 -16.64
N ASN A 182 -2.69 -5.92 -16.70
CA ASN A 182 -2.67 -4.69 -15.93
C ASN A 182 -3.28 -4.79 -14.52
N ARG A 183 -4.05 -5.85 -14.22
CA ARG A 183 -4.72 -6.02 -12.93
C ARG A 183 -3.93 -6.99 -12.05
N LEU A 184 -3.37 -6.45 -10.98
CA LEU A 184 -2.65 -7.23 -9.98
C LEU A 184 -3.64 -8.06 -9.15
N GLN A 185 -3.46 -9.37 -9.14
CA GLN A 185 -4.30 -10.31 -8.36
C GLN A 185 -3.65 -10.69 -7.04
N ALA A 186 -2.35 -11.01 -7.07
CA ALA A 186 -1.58 -11.40 -5.90
C ALA A 186 -0.12 -10.96 -6.07
N VAL A 187 0.58 -10.82 -4.94
CA VAL A 187 2.03 -10.59 -4.90
C VAL A 187 2.61 -11.53 -3.89
N PHE A 188 3.69 -12.21 -4.25
CA PHE A 188 4.48 -13.00 -3.32
C PHE A 188 5.92 -12.52 -3.35
N THR A 189 6.54 -12.44 -2.19
CA THR A 189 7.95 -12.12 -2.04
C THR A 189 8.66 -13.44 -1.87
N LEU A 190 9.29 -13.93 -2.95
CA LEU A 190 9.99 -15.22 -2.96
C LEU A 190 11.30 -15.10 -2.15
N PRO A 191 11.46 -15.82 -1.02
CA PRO A 191 12.76 -16.05 -0.44
C PRO A 191 13.41 -17.23 -1.18
N GLY A 192 13.79 -17.02 -2.44
CA GLY A 192 14.36 -18.08 -3.29
C GLY A 192 13.35 -19.16 -3.74
N ASP A 193 13.30 -19.33 -5.07
CA ASP A 193 12.73 -20.41 -5.88
C ASP A 193 11.22 -20.54 -6.13
N GLU A 194 10.95 -21.07 -7.33
CA GLU A 194 9.79 -20.86 -8.22
C GLU A 194 8.55 -21.74 -7.94
N GLY A 195 7.41 -21.33 -8.51
CA GLY A 195 6.18 -22.13 -8.58
C GLY A 195 5.36 -21.80 -9.82
N ASP A 196 4.81 -22.83 -10.46
CA ASP A 196 4.01 -22.80 -11.69
C ASP A 196 2.50 -22.87 -11.37
N VAL A 197 1.67 -22.09 -12.08
CA VAL A 197 0.20 -22.11 -11.97
C VAL A 197 -0.46 -21.71 -13.30
N ASP A 198 -1.52 -22.42 -13.67
CA ASP A 198 -2.27 -22.25 -14.92
C ASP A 198 -3.13 -20.97 -15.01
N VAL A 199 -3.10 -20.37 -16.21
CA VAL A 199 -3.84 -19.20 -16.76
C VAL A 199 -3.99 -17.99 -15.83
N SER A 200 -2.85 -17.44 -15.42
CA SER A 200 -2.61 -16.06 -14.98
C SER A 200 -1.17 -15.71 -15.33
N ALA A 201 -0.85 -14.47 -15.71
CA ALA A 201 0.56 -14.12 -15.97
C ALA A 201 1.30 -13.91 -14.65
N ILE A 202 2.42 -14.61 -14.48
CA ILE A 202 3.36 -14.39 -13.38
C ILE A 202 4.51 -13.54 -13.89
N CYS A 203 4.63 -12.31 -13.39
CA CYS A 203 5.75 -11.42 -13.68
C CYS A 203 6.63 -11.26 -12.45
N ARG A 204 7.95 -11.43 -12.64
CA ARG A 204 8.97 -11.22 -11.61
C ARG A 204 9.59 -9.84 -11.78
N TYR A 205 9.69 -9.09 -10.68
CA TYR A 205 10.34 -7.78 -10.64
C TYR A 205 11.52 -7.82 -9.68
N HIS A 206 12.71 -7.48 -10.15
CA HIS A 206 13.88 -7.37 -9.29
C HIS A 206 13.82 -6.06 -8.50
N ILE A 207 14.09 -6.09 -7.19
CA ILE A 207 14.01 -4.88 -6.35
C ILE A 207 14.94 -3.77 -6.84
N LEU A 208 16.09 -4.11 -7.44
CA LEU A 208 17.00 -3.12 -8.03
C LEU A 208 16.36 -2.37 -9.21
N GLU A 209 15.52 -3.02 -10.02
CA GLU A 209 14.81 -2.35 -11.12
C GLU A 209 13.71 -1.43 -10.58
N VAL A 210 13.04 -1.85 -9.50
CA VAL A 210 12.08 -1.01 -8.78
C VAL A 210 12.77 0.24 -8.22
N LYS A 211 13.95 0.09 -7.61
CA LYS A 211 14.76 1.22 -7.14
C LYS A 211 15.15 2.17 -8.26
N LYS A 212 15.67 1.65 -9.38
CA LYS A 212 16.00 2.46 -10.57
C LYS A 212 14.82 3.28 -11.06
N ALA A 213 13.60 2.73 -10.99
CA ALA A 213 12.39 3.47 -11.36
C ALA A 213 12.13 4.66 -10.42
N PHE A 214 12.32 4.48 -9.11
CA PHE A 214 12.17 5.55 -8.12
C PHE A 214 13.29 6.59 -8.16
N ASP A 215 14.49 6.19 -8.56
CA ASP A 215 15.64 7.09 -8.78
C ASP A 215 15.61 7.74 -10.17
N GLY A 216 14.67 7.32 -11.01
CA GLY A 216 14.39 7.86 -12.33
C GLY A 216 13.63 9.19 -12.32
N PRO A 217 13.25 9.71 -13.49
CA PRO A 217 12.55 10.99 -13.57
C PRO A 217 11.10 10.90 -13.06
N TYR A 218 10.63 11.98 -12.45
CA TYR A 218 9.23 12.12 -12.03
C TYR A 218 8.31 12.40 -13.24
N LYS A 219 7.00 12.20 -13.03
CA LYS A 219 5.95 12.49 -14.00
C LYS A 219 5.16 13.71 -13.54
N GLU A 220 4.83 14.60 -14.46
CA GLU A 220 4.13 15.87 -14.21
C GLU A 220 2.95 16.02 -15.18
N TYR A 221 1.82 16.54 -14.69
CA TYR A 221 0.72 16.94 -15.57
C TYR A 221 0.98 18.33 -16.12
N ARG A 222 1.17 18.43 -17.44
CA ARG A 222 1.42 19.71 -18.11
C ARG A 222 0.10 20.32 -18.54
N GLU A 223 -0.41 21.28 -17.77
CA GLU A 223 -1.71 21.91 -18.01
C GLU A 223 -1.85 22.48 -19.43
N GLN A 224 -0.81 23.13 -19.96
CA GLN A 224 -0.84 23.70 -21.32
C GLN A 224 -1.06 22.65 -22.40
N ALA A 225 -0.54 21.43 -22.20
CA ALA A 225 -0.64 20.35 -23.16
C ALA A 225 -1.72 19.32 -22.80
N GLN A 226 -2.44 19.53 -21.69
CA GLN A 226 -3.44 18.62 -21.10
C GLN A 226 -2.97 17.16 -21.10
N LYS A 227 -1.68 16.94 -20.82
CA LYS A 227 -1.08 15.61 -20.88
C LYS A 227 0.00 15.44 -19.84
N TRP A 228 0.18 14.19 -19.44
CA TRP A 228 1.28 13.83 -18.57
C TRP A 228 2.59 13.76 -19.36
N GLY A 229 3.64 14.37 -18.81
CA GLY A 229 4.99 14.35 -19.36
C GLY A 229 6.03 13.99 -18.30
N ARG A 230 7.27 13.83 -18.75
CA ARG A 230 8.42 13.73 -17.86
C ARG A 230 8.68 15.10 -17.23
N TYR A 231 8.89 15.14 -15.91
CA TYR A 231 9.42 16.33 -15.23
C TYR A 231 10.85 16.58 -15.72
N SER A 232 11.10 17.80 -16.19
CA SER A 232 12.36 18.16 -16.86
C SER A 232 13.19 19.19 -16.10
N ASP A 233 12.62 19.84 -15.09
CA ASP A 233 13.33 20.86 -14.32
C ASP A 233 14.28 20.21 -13.29
N GLU A 234 15.05 21.04 -12.61
CA GLU A 234 16.00 20.59 -11.60
C GLU A 234 15.28 19.95 -10.40
N VAL A 235 15.64 18.70 -10.11
CA VAL A 235 15.08 17.97 -8.96
C VAL A 235 15.65 18.59 -7.67
N PRO A 236 14.80 18.99 -6.70
CA PRO A 236 15.27 19.64 -5.49
C PRO A 236 16.13 18.70 -4.62
N SER A 237 16.96 19.31 -3.78
CA SER A 237 17.81 18.63 -2.80
C SER A 237 17.36 18.98 -1.36
N PRO A 238 17.15 18.01 -0.46
CA PRO A 238 17.26 16.56 -0.68
C PRO A 238 16.19 16.03 -1.65
N ARG A 239 16.53 14.93 -2.33
CA ARG A 239 15.67 14.36 -3.37
C ARG A 239 14.33 13.90 -2.78
N PRO A 240 13.18 14.25 -3.39
CA PRO A 240 11.87 13.77 -2.92
C PRO A 240 11.77 12.23 -2.90
N GLY A 241 11.40 11.65 -1.76
CA GLY A 241 11.31 10.19 -1.61
C GLY A 241 12.62 9.47 -1.31
N ALA A 242 13.67 10.21 -0.95
CA ALA A 242 14.90 9.70 -0.34
C ALA A 242 14.76 9.54 1.17
#